data_AF-A0A5B0RN84-F1
#
_entry.id   AF-A0A5B0RN84-F1
#
_cell.length_a   1.000
_cell.length_b   1.000
_cell.length_c   1.000
_cell.angle_alpha   90.00
_cell.angle_beta   90.00
_cell.angle_gamma   90.00
#
_symmetry.space_group_name_H-M   'P 1'
#
loop_
_entity.id
_entity.type
_entity.pdbx_description
1 polymer ?
#
loop_
_entity_poly.entity_id
_entity_poly.type
_entity_poly.pdbx_seq_one_letter_code
_entity_poly.pdbx_strand_id
1 'polypeptide(L)'
;MVERPSDEPSEPDKRPKEQPPELITQADLVIQEFKRLADEYDFASPADTPVDISIEGLRSKKDLLTRLDSSLLPQLQHQCASLSGLLREPNHLQNNPASTLKLISEMQANIHLTLRQMTQTLNEIFPGKIPDPYQTNDQRFNELKIYRLHSFENSLRNTINSRLGFLFLDSIRIIENFKLSTAWRSNSVELAYLLLDEKIELAINYLKGSELQLIWDLWSRGIGKVNNGLKALLWVTNPNESDLSQPAIKLGRSILPIFKLSRLFFKKLYQQNIQKKDVGLFTDMCSNQLVSLHVSIDDIQESISNMCMSITDADQPIPGNTGPAIFQEINKLIDLFQSHLSFIYLYVLPNVFPNPIDFSHQIYFQNWFLMWTTSFHLATHNAIQATRSFSDRI
;
A
#
# COMPACT_ATOMS: atom_id res chain seq x y z
N MET A 1 -28.01 77.98 -8.87
CA MET A 1 -28.32 76.62 -8.39
C MET A 1 -27.16 75.76 -8.84
N VAL A 2 -26.39 75.24 -7.89
CA VAL A 2 -25.11 74.55 -8.13
C VAL A 2 -25.40 73.07 -8.32
N GLU A 3 -25.01 72.49 -9.46
CA GLU A 3 -24.94 71.03 -9.62
C GLU A 3 -23.47 70.60 -9.70
N ARG A 4 -23.11 69.69 -8.79
CA ARG A 4 -21.80 69.05 -8.66
C ARG A 4 -21.62 67.98 -9.73
N PRO A 5 -20.38 67.71 -10.21
CA PRO A 5 -20.10 66.48 -10.93
C PRO A 5 -20.01 65.32 -9.95
N SER A 6 -20.70 64.24 -10.28
CA SER A 6 -20.66 62.95 -9.59
C SER A 6 -19.39 62.21 -9.99
N ASP A 7 -18.33 62.28 -9.18
CA ASP A 7 -17.22 61.33 -9.23
C ASP A 7 -17.69 60.03 -8.54
N GLU A 8 -18.22 59.09 -9.32
CA GLU A 8 -18.32 57.69 -8.89
C GLU A 8 -16.99 56.98 -9.20
N PRO A 9 -16.33 56.37 -8.19
CA PRO A 9 -15.16 55.55 -8.44
C PRO A 9 -15.60 54.27 -9.14
N SER A 10 -15.01 54.02 -10.31
CA SER A 10 -15.22 52.81 -11.11
C SER A 10 -14.91 51.58 -10.24
N GLU A 11 -15.89 50.68 -10.06
CA GLU A 11 -15.66 49.37 -9.46
C GLU A 11 -14.55 48.63 -10.21
N PRO A 12 -13.60 47.96 -9.52
CA PRO A 12 -12.59 47.17 -10.19
C PRO A 12 -13.26 46.01 -10.93
N ASP A 13 -13.04 45.95 -12.24
CA ASP A 13 -13.49 44.89 -13.14
C ASP A 13 -13.13 43.50 -12.57
N LYS A 14 -14.15 42.76 -12.10
CA LYS A 14 -14.05 41.40 -11.54
C LYS A 14 -13.95 40.33 -12.65
N ARG A 15 -13.50 40.67 -13.85
CA ARG A 15 -13.15 39.65 -14.84
C ARG A 15 -11.83 38.98 -14.43
N PRO A 16 -11.74 37.64 -14.48
CA PRO A 16 -10.46 36.97 -14.39
C PRO A 16 -9.54 37.57 -15.46
N LYS A 17 -8.43 38.19 -15.06
CA LYS A 17 -7.46 38.70 -16.01
C LYS A 17 -6.91 37.52 -16.80
N GLU A 18 -7.06 37.55 -18.12
CA GLU A 18 -6.47 36.56 -19.02
C GLU A 18 -4.94 36.56 -18.84
N GLN A 19 -4.33 35.39 -18.85
CA GLN A 19 -2.88 35.27 -18.71
C GLN A 19 -2.18 35.78 -19.98
N PRO A 20 -1.04 36.48 -19.86
CA PRO A 20 -0.20 36.88 -20.99
C PRO A 20 0.16 35.70 -21.91
N PRO A 21 0.17 35.90 -23.25
CA PRO A 21 0.49 34.83 -24.21
C PRO A 21 1.85 34.14 -23.98
N GLU A 22 2.86 34.87 -23.51
CA GLU A 22 4.17 34.29 -23.19
C GLU A 22 4.08 33.32 -22.00
N LEU A 23 3.28 33.62 -20.99
CA LEU A 23 3.06 32.77 -19.82
C LEU A 23 2.24 31.54 -20.18
N ILE A 24 1.25 31.67 -21.06
CA ILE A 24 0.50 30.55 -21.63
C ILE A 24 1.45 29.58 -22.34
N THR A 25 2.35 30.12 -23.18
CA THR A 25 3.34 29.32 -23.91
C THR A 25 4.30 28.60 -22.98
N GLN A 26 4.81 29.29 -21.95
CA GLN A 26 5.67 28.66 -20.94
C GLN A 26 4.94 27.55 -20.17
N ALA A 27 3.69 27.80 -19.77
CA ALA A 27 2.85 26.82 -19.10
C ALA A 27 2.59 25.59 -19.99
N ASP A 28 2.38 25.78 -21.29
CA ASP A 28 2.20 24.67 -22.24
C ASP A 28 3.44 23.78 -22.37
N LEU A 29 4.64 24.39 -22.38
CA LEU A 29 5.90 23.63 -22.36
C LEU A 29 6.05 22.79 -21.09
N VAL A 30 5.73 23.37 -19.93
CA VAL A 30 5.76 22.65 -18.65
C VAL A 30 4.74 21.50 -18.64
N ILE A 31 3.51 21.74 -19.12
CA ILE A 31 2.48 20.70 -19.22
C ILE A 31 2.95 19.55 -20.14
N GLN A 32 3.50 19.88 -21.31
CA GLN A 32 4.00 18.89 -22.25
C GLN A 32 5.11 18.04 -21.63
N GLU A 33 6.00 18.67 -20.85
CA GLU A 33 7.08 17.96 -20.18
C GLU A 33 6.57 17.00 -19.09
N PHE A 34 5.54 17.37 -18.32
CA PHE A 34 4.92 16.43 -17.37
C PHE A 34 4.26 15.23 -18.07
N LYS A 35 3.62 15.45 -19.22
CA LYS A 35 3.05 14.36 -20.03
C LYS A 35 4.18 13.43 -20.51
N ARG A 36 5.27 14.01 -21.03
CA ARG A 36 6.46 13.28 -21.46
C ARG A 36 7.06 12.45 -20.32
N LEU A 37 7.17 13.01 -19.11
CA LEU A 37 7.67 12.29 -17.93
C LEU A 37 6.76 11.13 -17.52
N ALA A 38 5.45 11.30 -17.62
CA ALA A 38 4.49 10.23 -17.34
C ALA A 38 4.56 9.10 -18.39
N ASP A 39 4.85 9.44 -19.64
CA ASP A 39 4.90 8.49 -20.77
C ASP A 39 6.28 7.78 -20.89
N GLU A 40 7.40 8.48 -20.68
CA GLU A 40 8.76 7.97 -20.92
C GLU A 40 9.19 6.96 -19.87
N TYR A 41 8.78 7.16 -18.61
CA TYR A 41 9.16 6.29 -17.50
C TYR A 41 8.10 5.23 -17.23
N ASP A 42 7.67 4.53 -18.27
CA ASP A 42 7.12 3.20 -18.08
C ASP A 42 8.28 2.27 -17.72
N PHE A 43 8.45 1.97 -16.43
CA PHE A 43 9.43 1.00 -15.94
C PHE A 43 9.06 -0.44 -16.31
N ALA A 44 8.50 -0.66 -17.51
CA ALA A 44 8.11 -1.95 -18.04
C ALA A 44 9.20 -2.98 -17.75
N SER A 45 8.76 -4.18 -17.35
CA SER A 45 9.69 -5.27 -17.08
C SER A 45 10.64 -5.45 -18.26
N PRO A 46 11.92 -5.79 -18.02
CA PRO A 46 12.77 -6.32 -19.07
C PRO A 46 12.06 -7.46 -19.80
N ALA A 47 12.56 -7.84 -20.98
CA ALA A 47 12.09 -9.03 -21.69
C ALA A 47 11.90 -10.21 -20.71
N ASP A 48 10.89 -11.07 -20.94
CA ASP A 48 10.49 -12.22 -20.08
C ASP A 48 11.60 -13.27 -19.82
N THR A 49 12.84 -12.97 -20.19
CA THR A 49 14.01 -13.76 -19.89
C THR A 49 14.33 -13.67 -18.40
N PRO A 50 14.32 -14.80 -17.66
CA PRO A 50 14.72 -14.83 -16.26
C PRO A 50 16.15 -14.34 -16.09
N VAL A 51 16.42 -13.55 -15.05
CA VAL A 51 17.80 -13.22 -14.69
C VAL A 51 18.46 -14.44 -14.06
N ASP A 52 19.65 -14.79 -14.53
CA ASP A 52 20.57 -15.64 -13.77
C ASP A 52 21.13 -14.83 -12.59
N ILE A 53 20.38 -14.80 -11.48
CA ILE A 53 20.77 -14.09 -10.26
C ILE A 53 21.67 -15.00 -9.43
N SER A 54 22.98 -14.92 -9.65
CA SER A 54 23.95 -15.46 -8.70
C SER A 54 24.12 -14.51 -7.51
N ILE A 55 24.30 -15.07 -6.31
CA ILE A 55 24.53 -14.31 -5.07
C ILE A 55 25.83 -13.51 -5.18
N GLU A 56 26.86 -14.10 -5.76
CA GLU A 56 28.15 -13.45 -6.04
C GLU A 56 27.96 -12.24 -6.95
N GLY A 57 27.12 -12.37 -7.99
CA GLY A 57 26.73 -11.28 -8.86
C GLY A 57 26.03 -10.15 -8.10
N LEU A 58 25.05 -10.48 -7.26
CA LEU A 58 24.36 -9.48 -6.42
C LEU A 58 25.29 -8.80 -5.41
N ARG A 59 26.18 -9.56 -4.76
CA ARG A 59 27.17 -9.02 -3.82
C ARG A 59 28.10 -8.02 -4.50
N SER A 60 28.50 -8.28 -5.74
CA SER A 60 29.33 -7.36 -6.52
C SER A 60 28.63 -6.03 -6.85
N LYS A 61 27.29 -5.98 -6.77
CA LYS A 61 26.47 -4.79 -7.08
C LYS A 61 25.93 -4.09 -5.85
N LYS A 62 26.45 -4.39 -4.66
CA LYS A 62 26.01 -3.80 -3.38
C LYS A 62 26.11 -2.27 -3.36
N ASP A 63 27.10 -1.69 -4.03
CA ASP A 63 27.25 -0.24 -4.15
C ASP A 63 26.13 0.39 -4.97
N LEU A 64 25.63 -0.31 -5.99
CA LEU A 64 24.49 0.14 -6.79
C LEU A 64 23.18 0.10 -5.99
N LEU A 65 22.97 -0.94 -5.18
CA LEU A 65 21.85 -1.01 -4.24
C LEU A 65 21.91 0.14 -3.23
N THR A 66 23.09 0.39 -2.66
CA THR A 66 23.33 1.49 -1.73
C THR A 66 23.05 2.85 -2.38
N ARG A 67 23.45 3.03 -3.64
CA ARG A 67 23.16 4.24 -4.41
C ARG A 67 21.65 4.45 -4.59
N LEU A 68 20.88 3.39 -4.83
CA LEU A 68 19.42 3.50 -4.95
C LEU A 68 18.79 3.96 -3.63
N ASP A 69 19.09 3.30 -2.51
CA ASP A 69 18.42 3.60 -1.24
C ASP A 69 18.93 4.88 -0.55
N SER A 70 20.20 5.24 -0.71
CA SER A 70 20.84 6.31 0.08
C SER A 70 20.94 7.62 -0.67
N SER A 71 20.80 7.59 -2.00
CA SER A 71 20.98 8.77 -2.85
C SER A 71 19.80 8.97 -3.77
N LEU A 72 19.53 8.04 -4.70
CA LEU A 72 18.57 8.29 -5.77
C LEU A 72 17.12 8.40 -5.26
N LEU A 73 16.71 7.48 -4.37
CA LEU A 73 15.35 7.52 -3.79
C LEU A 73 15.12 8.73 -2.88
N PRO A 74 16.01 9.07 -1.92
CA PRO A 74 15.90 10.30 -1.15
C PRO A 74 15.93 11.56 -2.01
N GLN A 75 16.74 11.57 -3.09
CA GLN A 75 16.78 12.69 -4.01
C GLN A 75 15.46 12.87 -4.76
N LEU A 76 14.88 11.78 -5.27
CA LEU A 76 13.55 11.80 -5.89
C LEU A 76 12.49 12.32 -4.90
N GLN A 77 12.52 11.81 -3.66
CA GLN A 77 11.63 12.24 -2.59
C GLN A 77 11.69 13.76 -2.38
N HIS A 78 12.89 14.32 -2.21
CA HIS A 78 13.10 15.75 -2.00
C HIS A 78 12.67 16.58 -3.22
N GLN A 79 12.97 16.13 -4.43
CA GLN A 79 12.56 16.80 -5.67
C GLN A 79 11.03 16.85 -5.80
N CYS A 80 10.34 15.73 -5.52
CA CYS A 80 8.87 15.67 -5.53
C CYS A 80 8.24 16.49 -4.40
N ALA A 81 8.85 16.52 -3.21
CA ALA A 81 8.41 17.37 -2.10
C ALA A 81 8.48 18.85 -2.46
N SER A 82 9.59 19.26 -3.07
CA SER A 82 9.81 20.64 -3.52
C SER A 82 8.80 21.04 -4.60
N LEU A 83 8.54 20.14 -5.55
CA LEU A 83 7.53 20.34 -6.59
C LEU A 83 6.13 20.49 -5.99
N SER A 84 5.75 19.59 -5.09
CA SER A 84 4.46 19.65 -4.40
C SER A 84 4.32 20.94 -3.60
N GLY A 85 5.35 21.37 -2.88
CA GLY A 85 5.34 22.62 -2.12
C GLY A 85 5.15 23.85 -3.02
N LEU A 86 5.84 23.87 -4.16
CA LEU A 86 5.75 24.96 -5.14
C LEU A 86 4.35 25.08 -5.76
N LEU A 87 3.70 23.94 -6.04
CA LEU A 87 2.37 23.88 -6.64
C LEU A 87 1.22 24.04 -5.64
N ARG A 88 1.46 23.73 -4.36
CA ARG A 88 0.45 23.85 -3.29
C ARG A 88 0.09 25.31 -3.02
N GLU A 89 1.09 26.18 -2.99
CA GLU A 89 0.93 27.58 -2.60
C GLU A 89 0.31 28.40 -3.75
N PRO A 90 -0.98 28.75 -3.69
CA PRO A 90 -1.71 29.34 -4.82
C PRO A 90 -1.10 30.69 -5.26
N ASN A 91 -0.46 31.36 -4.31
CA ASN A 91 0.14 32.67 -4.48
C ASN A 91 1.43 32.63 -5.30
N HIS A 92 2.15 31.51 -5.40
CA HIS A 92 3.42 31.49 -6.14
C HIS A 92 3.19 31.64 -7.65
N LEU A 93 2.33 30.79 -8.22
CA LEU A 93 1.93 30.87 -9.62
C LEU A 93 1.19 32.17 -9.95
N GLN A 94 0.43 32.74 -9.02
CA GLN A 94 -0.28 34.01 -9.25
C GLN A 94 0.61 35.25 -9.13
N ASN A 95 1.49 35.30 -8.13
CA ASN A 95 2.30 36.50 -7.85
C ASN A 95 3.55 36.58 -8.74
N ASN A 96 4.18 35.45 -9.05
CA ASN A 96 5.41 35.38 -9.83
C ASN A 96 5.37 34.23 -10.86
N PRO A 97 4.45 34.28 -11.84
CA PRO A 97 4.19 33.17 -12.76
C PRO A 97 5.42 32.73 -13.56
N ALA A 98 6.14 33.66 -14.19
CA ALA A 98 7.31 33.34 -15.02
C ALA A 98 8.41 32.63 -14.21
N SER A 99 8.75 33.16 -13.04
CA SER A 99 9.76 32.57 -12.15
C SER A 99 9.32 31.20 -11.63
N THR A 100 8.03 31.06 -11.29
CA THR A 100 7.49 29.79 -10.77
C THR A 100 7.49 28.72 -11.85
N LEU A 101 7.03 29.04 -13.07
CA LEU A 101 7.07 28.11 -14.20
C LEU A 101 8.50 27.69 -14.54
N LYS A 102 9.46 28.62 -14.49
CA LYS A 102 10.88 28.29 -14.66
C LYS A 102 11.40 27.33 -13.60
N LEU A 103 11.08 27.55 -12.32
CA LEU A 103 11.45 26.65 -11.23
C LEU A 103 10.82 25.25 -11.42
N ILE A 104 9.56 25.19 -11.87
CA ILE A 104 8.91 23.91 -12.20
C ILE A 104 9.68 23.21 -13.33
N SER A 105 10.06 23.91 -14.41
CA SER A 105 10.87 23.33 -15.49
C SER A 105 12.21 22.79 -14.98
N GLU A 106 12.89 23.51 -14.08
CA GLU A 106 14.14 23.05 -13.45
C GLU A 106 13.91 21.78 -12.60
N MET A 107 12.81 21.71 -11.85
CA MET A 107 12.43 20.51 -11.11
C MET A 107 12.12 19.33 -12.03
N GLN A 108 11.41 19.54 -13.15
CA GLN A 108 11.15 18.50 -14.14
C GLN A 108 12.44 17.91 -14.71
N ALA A 109 13.40 18.75 -15.09
CA ALA A 109 14.70 18.31 -15.60
C ALA A 109 15.50 17.51 -14.55
N ASN A 110 15.42 17.93 -13.29
CA ASN A 110 16.07 17.24 -12.17
C ASN A 110 15.42 15.87 -11.88
N ILE A 111 14.09 15.79 -11.89
CA ILE A 111 13.33 14.54 -11.71
C ILE A 111 13.64 13.59 -12.87
N HIS A 112 13.62 14.08 -14.11
CA HIS A 112 14.01 13.33 -15.31
C HIS A 112 15.38 12.67 -15.15
N LEU A 113 16.38 13.44 -14.73
CA LEU A 113 17.74 12.93 -14.53
C LEU A 113 17.78 11.83 -13.46
N THR A 114 17.12 12.05 -12.32
CA THR A 114 17.06 11.06 -11.23
C THR A 114 16.40 9.77 -11.69
N LEU A 115 15.26 9.84 -12.35
CA LEU A 115 14.53 8.67 -12.86
C LEU A 115 15.37 7.89 -13.89
N ARG A 116 16.05 8.59 -14.81
CA ARG A 116 16.98 7.95 -15.76
C ARG A 116 18.09 7.19 -15.06
N GLN A 117 18.72 7.80 -14.05
CA GLN A 117 19.79 7.17 -13.28
C GLN A 117 19.27 5.96 -12.48
N MET A 118 18.06 6.04 -11.93
CA MET A 118 17.41 4.93 -11.25
C MET A 118 17.18 3.76 -12.22
N THR A 119 16.60 4.02 -13.39
CA THR A 119 16.36 2.98 -14.41
C THR A 119 17.67 2.32 -14.87
N GLN A 120 18.71 3.12 -15.14
CA GLN A 120 20.03 2.58 -15.50
C GLN A 120 20.59 1.70 -14.39
N THR A 121 20.58 2.21 -13.14
CA THR A 121 21.09 1.47 -11.98
C THR A 121 20.30 0.17 -11.76
N LEU A 122 18.97 0.20 -11.90
CA LEU A 122 18.12 -0.99 -11.81
C LEU A 122 18.45 -2.02 -12.88
N ASN A 123 18.58 -1.60 -14.14
CA ASN A 123 18.90 -2.51 -15.25
C ASN A 123 20.32 -3.08 -15.12
N GLU A 124 21.25 -2.33 -14.53
CA GLU A 124 22.59 -2.83 -14.19
C GLU A 124 22.52 -3.89 -13.08
N ILE A 125 21.66 -3.73 -12.06
CA ILE A 125 21.49 -4.72 -11.00
C ILE A 125 20.75 -5.95 -11.51
N PHE A 126 19.63 -5.73 -12.19
CA PHE A 126 18.67 -6.71 -12.67
C PHE A 126 18.49 -6.54 -14.19
N PRO A 127 19.32 -7.20 -15.02
CA PRO A 127 19.22 -7.09 -16.47
C PRO A 127 17.97 -7.76 -17.08
N GLY A 128 17.12 -8.36 -16.25
CA GLY A 128 15.98 -9.18 -16.63
C GLY A 128 14.94 -9.22 -15.49
N LYS A 129 13.97 -10.13 -15.58
CA LYS A 129 12.95 -10.31 -14.53
C LYS A 129 13.52 -10.97 -13.27
N ILE A 130 13.28 -10.35 -12.11
CA ILE A 130 13.55 -10.99 -10.81
C ILE A 130 12.57 -12.15 -10.60
N PRO A 131 13.03 -13.33 -10.16
CA PRO A 131 12.15 -14.45 -9.84
C PRO A 131 11.06 -14.07 -8.82
N ASP A 132 9.94 -14.76 -8.88
CA ASP A 132 8.94 -14.67 -7.82
C ASP A 132 9.55 -15.16 -6.48
N PRO A 133 9.15 -14.57 -5.34
CA PRO A 133 9.84 -14.73 -4.05
C PRO A 133 9.50 -16.05 -3.33
N TYR A 134 9.49 -17.17 -4.06
CA TYR A 134 9.19 -18.50 -3.56
C TYR A 134 10.44 -19.31 -3.18
N GLN A 135 11.62 -18.69 -3.14
CA GLN A 135 12.86 -19.35 -2.77
C GLN A 135 12.81 -19.80 -1.30
N THR A 136 13.30 -21.01 -1.08
CA THR A 136 13.30 -21.68 0.23
C THR A 136 14.70 -21.88 0.81
N ASN A 137 15.74 -21.45 0.10
CA ASN A 137 17.15 -21.70 0.39
C ASN A 137 18.02 -20.43 0.46
N ASP A 138 17.40 -19.26 0.71
CA ASP A 138 18.06 -17.95 0.75
C ASP A 138 18.08 -17.30 2.15
N GLN A 139 17.83 -18.08 3.22
CA GLN A 139 17.74 -17.59 4.61
C GLN A 139 18.93 -16.72 5.03
N ARG A 140 20.13 -17.06 4.53
CA ARG A 140 21.40 -16.42 4.89
C ARG A 140 21.77 -15.23 3.99
N PHE A 141 20.89 -14.80 3.10
CA PHE A 141 21.21 -13.78 2.09
C PHE A 141 20.86 -12.36 2.56
N ASN A 142 20.28 -12.20 3.76
CA ASN A 142 20.03 -10.90 4.39
C ASN A 142 19.35 -9.90 3.44
N GLU A 143 19.99 -8.77 3.12
CA GLU A 143 19.47 -7.74 2.21
C GLU A 143 19.26 -8.24 0.77
N LEU A 144 19.89 -9.36 0.40
CA LEU A 144 19.84 -9.96 -0.94
C LEU A 144 18.81 -11.09 -1.08
N LYS A 145 17.98 -11.34 -0.07
CA LYS A 145 16.85 -12.28 -0.20
C LYS A 145 15.94 -11.86 -1.35
N ILE A 146 15.48 -12.82 -2.15
CA ILE A 146 14.66 -12.54 -3.33
C ILE A 146 13.38 -11.79 -2.97
N TYR A 147 12.75 -12.11 -1.83
CA TYR A 147 11.62 -11.37 -1.27
C TYR A 147 11.86 -9.86 -1.25
N ARG A 148 13.04 -9.42 -0.79
CA ARG A 148 13.37 -8.00 -0.66
C ARG A 148 13.57 -7.36 -2.03
N LEU A 149 14.36 -8.00 -2.88
CA LEU A 149 14.69 -7.49 -4.22
C LEU A 149 13.47 -7.44 -5.13
N HIS A 150 12.65 -8.50 -5.12
CA HIS A 150 11.39 -8.58 -5.85
C HIS A 150 10.40 -7.51 -5.35
N SER A 151 10.22 -7.38 -4.04
CA SER A 151 9.31 -6.36 -3.47
C SER A 151 9.77 -4.95 -3.79
N PHE A 152 11.09 -4.71 -3.74
CA PHE A 152 11.70 -3.43 -4.10
C PHE A 152 11.50 -3.08 -5.57
N GLU A 153 11.80 -4.02 -6.48
CA GLU A 153 11.60 -3.83 -7.91
C GLU A 153 10.13 -3.56 -8.23
N ASN A 154 9.21 -4.39 -7.72
CA ASN A 154 7.78 -4.18 -7.89
C ASN A 154 7.32 -2.81 -7.34
N SER A 155 7.89 -2.39 -6.20
CA SER A 155 7.62 -1.07 -5.64
C SER A 155 8.05 0.05 -6.58
N LEU A 156 9.23 -0.05 -7.21
CA LEU A 156 9.70 0.96 -8.15
C LEU A 156 8.92 0.95 -9.45
N ARG A 157 8.84 -0.21 -10.10
CA ARG A 157 8.32 -0.34 -11.45
C ARG A 157 6.82 -0.07 -11.52
N ASN A 158 6.07 -0.52 -10.52
CA ASN A 158 4.61 -0.43 -10.52
C ASN A 158 4.11 0.66 -9.58
N THR A 159 4.51 0.62 -8.30
CA THR A 159 3.86 1.44 -7.27
C THR A 159 4.32 2.90 -7.32
N ILE A 160 5.62 3.16 -7.27
CA ILE A 160 6.20 4.52 -7.33
C ILE A 160 5.91 5.14 -8.69
N ASN A 161 6.05 4.37 -9.77
CA ASN A 161 5.73 4.86 -11.11
C ASN A 161 4.29 5.36 -11.22
N SER A 162 3.32 4.55 -10.79
CA SER A 162 1.91 4.95 -10.78
C SER A 162 1.68 6.22 -9.94
N ARG A 163 2.34 6.34 -8.77
CA ARG A 163 2.22 7.53 -7.90
C ARG A 163 2.85 8.77 -8.50
N LEU A 164 3.99 8.67 -9.19
CA LEU A 164 4.57 9.75 -9.97
C LEU A 164 3.61 10.22 -11.07
N GLY A 165 2.98 9.28 -11.80
CA GLY A 165 1.96 9.60 -12.78
C GLY A 165 0.81 10.43 -12.19
N PHE A 166 0.28 10.05 -11.03
CA PHE A 166 -0.73 10.86 -10.34
C PHE A 166 -0.24 12.25 -9.94
N LEU A 167 0.98 12.37 -9.42
CA LEU A 167 1.57 13.66 -9.07
C LEU A 167 1.71 14.57 -10.30
N PHE A 168 2.17 14.02 -11.43
CA PHE A 168 2.33 14.77 -12.68
C PHE A 168 0.97 15.18 -13.27
N LEU A 169 -0.03 14.30 -13.24
CA LEU A 169 -1.39 14.63 -13.69
C LEU A 169 -2.00 15.77 -12.86
N ASP A 170 -1.83 15.75 -11.54
CA ASP A 170 -2.31 16.83 -10.68
C ASP A 170 -1.52 18.13 -10.88
N SER A 171 -0.22 18.03 -11.15
CA SER A 171 0.60 19.18 -11.52
C SER A 171 0.11 19.83 -12.81
N ILE A 172 -0.21 19.03 -13.83
CA ILE A 172 -0.81 19.50 -15.10
C ILE A 172 -2.10 20.25 -14.83
N ARG A 173 -3.03 19.67 -14.05
CA ARG A 173 -4.32 20.30 -13.72
C ARG A 173 -4.15 21.66 -13.03
N ILE A 174 -3.17 21.81 -12.15
CA ILE A 174 -2.90 23.08 -11.47
C ILE A 174 -2.45 24.14 -12.49
N ILE A 175 -1.55 23.77 -13.41
CA ILE A 175 -1.03 24.68 -14.43
C ILE A 175 -2.11 25.03 -15.46
N GLU A 176 -2.95 24.08 -15.86
CA GLU A 176 -4.11 24.32 -16.73
C GLU A 176 -5.10 25.31 -16.09
N ASN A 177 -5.39 25.17 -14.80
CA ASN A 177 -6.24 26.12 -14.08
C ASN A 177 -5.61 27.52 -13.99
N PHE A 178 -4.28 27.60 -13.79
CA PHE A 178 -3.55 28.86 -13.87
C PHE A 178 -3.77 29.54 -15.22
N LYS A 179 -3.67 28.81 -16.35
CA LYS A 179 -3.92 29.36 -17.69
C LYS A 179 -5.33 29.90 -17.86
N LEU A 180 -6.32 29.22 -17.27
CA LEU A 180 -7.74 29.61 -17.33
C LEU A 180 -8.11 30.72 -16.32
N SER A 181 -7.16 31.17 -15.50
CA SER A 181 -7.38 32.11 -14.39
C SER A 181 -8.52 31.66 -13.45
N THR A 182 -8.70 30.35 -13.30
CA THR A 182 -9.72 29.77 -12.41
C THR A 182 -9.16 29.68 -10.99
N ALA A 183 -9.96 30.10 -10.00
CA ALA A 183 -9.62 29.96 -8.59
C ALA A 183 -9.77 28.49 -8.16
N TRP A 184 -8.80 27.65 -8.50
CA TRP A 184 -8.77 26.26 -8.07
C TRP A 184 -7.89 26.11 -6.83
N ARG A 185 -8.52 25.74 -5.70
CA ARG A 185 -7.82 25.29 -4.49
C ARG A 185 -8.04 23.80 -4.37
N SER A 186 -7.00 23.01 -4.62
CA SER A 186 -7.04 21.57 -4.39
C SER A 186 -5.80 21.13 -3.65
N ASN A 187 -6.02 20.45 -2.52
CA ASN A 187 -4.96 19.75 -1.78
C ASN A 187 -4.58 18.43 -2.47
N SER A 188 -5.04 18.18 -3.70
CA SER A 188 -4.81 16.91 -4.39
C SER A 188 -3.32 16.65 -4.68
N VAL A 189 -2.55 17.69 -5.04
CA VAL A 189 -1.09 17.56 -5.24
C VAL A 189 -0.35 17.17 -3.96
N GLU A 190 -0.75 17.73 -2.82
CA GLU A 190 -0.18 17.39 -1.50
C GLU A 190 -0.51 15.94 -1.13
N LEU A 191 -1.76 15.51 -1.34
CA LEU A 191 -2.14 14.11 -1.13
C LEU A 191 -1.40 13.16 -2.10
N ALA A 192 -1.23 13.54 -3.36
CA ALA A 192 -0.49 12.75 -4.34
C ALA A 192 0.98 12.59 -3.92
N TYR A 193 1.61 13.67 -3.43
CA TYR A 193 2.96 13.62 -2.88
C TYR A 193 3.04 12.76 -1.62
N LEU A 194 2.17 12.95 -0.62
CA LEU A 194 2.20 12.15 0.61
C LEU A 194 2.07 10.65 0.32
N LEU A 195 1.24 10.27 -0.66
CA LEU A 195 1.09 8.89 -1.11
C LEU A 195 2.30 8.39 -1.90
N LEU A 196 3.03 9.25 -2.61
CA LEU A 196 4.29 8.90 -3.27
C LEU A 196 5.41 8.71 -2.23
N ASP A 197 5.49 9.64 -1.28
CA ASP A 197 6.47 9.69 -0.19
C ASP A 197 6.45 8.39 0.62
N GLU A 198 5.26 7.96 1.07
CA GLU A 198 5.05 6.68 1.77
C GLU A 198 5.60 5.48 0.97
N LYS A 199 5.51 5.52 -0.37
CA LYS A 199 5.98 4.42 -1.24
C LYS A 199 7.47 4.47 -1.52
N ILE A 200 8.05 5.67 -1.57
CA ILE A 200 9.51 5.83 -1.61
C ILE A 200 10.13 5.31 -0.31
N GLU A 201 9.57 5.67 0.84
CA GLU A 201 10.02 5.14 2.14
C GLU A 201 9.90 3.61 2.21
N LEU A 202 8.79 3.05 1.72
CA LEU A 202 8.60 1.60 1.65
C LEU A 202 9.67 0.92 0.76
N ALA A 203 10.00 1.51 -0.39
CA ALA A 203 11.05 1.00 -1.27
C ALA A 203 12.43 1.02 -0.57
N ILE A 204 12.77 2.11 0.11
CA ILE A 204 14.01 2.20 0.91
C ILE A 204 14.02 1.12 2.00
N ASN A 205 12.88 0.90 2.67
CA ASN A 205 12.76 -0.11 3.72
C ASN A 205 12.88 -1.55 3.19
N TYR A 206 12.52 -1.84 1.94
CA TYR A 206 12.83 -3.14 1.33
C TYR A 206 14.33 -3.38 1.16
N LEU A 207 15.15 -2.34 1.06
CA LEU A 207 16.60 -2.49 0.98
C LEU A 207 17.26 -2.50 2.36
N LYS A 208 16.83 -1.62 3.28
CA LYS A 208 17.52 -1.41 4.57
C LYS A 208 16.72 -1.67 5.84
N GLY A 209 15.40 -1.75 5.74
CA GLY A 209 14.49 -1.90 6.87
C GLY A 209 14.44 -3.32 7.43
N SER A 210 13.98 -3.46 8.68
CA SER A 210 13.74 -4.75 9.30
C SER A 210 12.64 -5.54 8.58
N GLU A 211 12.89 -6.84 8.36
CA GLU A 211 11.90 -7.74 7.75
C GLU A 211 10.59 -7.80 8.53
N LEU A 212 10.65 -7.87 9.87
CA LEU A 212 9.46 -7.93 10.70
C LEU A 212 8.75 -6.58 10.79
N GLN A 213 9.50 -5.48 10.80
CA GLN A 213 8.91 -4.13 10.78
C GLN A 213 8.07 -3.91 9.51
N LEU A 214 8.61 -4.30 8.35
CA LEU A 214 7.87 -4.26 7.08
C LEU A 214 6.54 -5.04 7.18
N ILE A 215 6.58 -6.26 7.72
CA ILE A 215 5.39 -7.11 7.88
C ILE A 215 4.38 -6.47 8.85
N TRP A 216 4.84 -5.90 9.97
CA TRP A 216 3.94 -5.26 10.93
C TRP A 216 3.29 -3.99 10.40
N ASP A 217 4.00 -3.18 9.63
CA ASP A 217 3.42 -1.98 9.01
C ASP A 217 2.34 -2.32 7.99
N LEU A 218 2.50 -3.45 7.29
CA LEU A 218 1.48 -4.00 6.41
C LEU A 218 0.27 -4.51 7.20
N TRP A 219 0.50 -5.27 8.28
CA TRP A 219 -0.58 -5.74 9.15
C TRP A 219 -1.36 -4.57 9.78
N SER A 220 -0.67 -3.52 10.21
CA SER A 220 -1.29 -2.31 10.74
C SER A 220 -2.30 -1.70 9.75
N ARG A 221 -1.87 -1.53 8.49
CA ARG A 221 -2.72 -1.03 7.41
C ARG A 221 -3.87 -1.98 7.09
N GLY A 222 -3.63 -3.29 7.10
CA GLY A 222 -4.64 -4.31 6.79
C GLY A 222 -5.71 -4.51 7.88
N ILE A 223 -5.40 -4.25 9.16
CA ILE A 223 -6.37 -4.36 10.27
C ILE A 223 -7.61 -3.48 10.01
N GLY A 224 -7.43 -2.30 9.40
CA GLY A 224 -8.53 -1.42 8.99
C GLY A 224 -9.49 -2.10 8.00
N LYS A 225 -8.98 -2.84 7.02
CA LYS A 225 -9.79 -3.57 6.05
C LYS A 225 -10.56 -4.73 6.70
N VAL A 226 -9.92 -5.49 7.60
CA VAL A 226 -10.58 -6.56 8.36
C VAL A 226 -11.73 -6.01 9.22
N ASN A 227 -11.54 -4.82 9.82
CA ASN A 227 -12.61 -4.14 10.56
C ASN A 227 -13.80 -3.79 9.66
N ASN A 228 -13.56 -3.36 8.42
CA ASN A 228 -14.62 -3.04 7.48
C ASN A 228 -15.41 -4.30 7.08
N GLY A 229 -14.74 -5.43 6.85
CA GLY A 229 -15.40 -6.72 6.61
C GLY A 229 -16.29 -7.15 7.79
N LEU A 230 -15.81 -6.98 9.03
CA LEU A 230 -16.62 -7.25 10.22
C LEU A 230 -17.85 -6.34 10.33
N LYS A 231 -17.71 -5.04 10.00
CA LYS A 231 -18.85 -4.10 9.99
C LYS A 231 -19.87 -4.48 8.92
N ALA A 232 -19.42 -4.82 7.72
CA ALA A 232 -20.28 -5.28 6.64
C ALA A 232 -21.09 -6.51 7.07
N LEU A 233 -20.43 -7.51 7.65
CA LEU A 233 -21.12 -8.72 8.13
C LEU A 233 -22.12 -8.41 9.26
N LEU A 234 -21.78 -7.53 10.21
CA LEU A 234 -22.70 -7.12 11.27
C LEU A 234 -23.94 -6.41 10.72
N TRP A 235 -23.77 -5.61 9.66
CA TRP A 235 -24.88 -4.95 8.97
C TRP A 235 -25.78 -5.97 8.27
N VAL A 236 -25.20 -6.85 7.45
CA VAL A 236 -25.94 -7.89 6.70
C VAL A 236 -26.64 -8.89 7.64
N THR A 237 -26.14 -9.11 8.85
CA THR A 237 -26.73 -10.06 9.82
C THR A 237 -27.66 -9.41 10.85
N ASN A 238 -27.99 -8.12 10.67
CA ASN A 238 -28.96 -7.41 11.50
C ASN A 238 -30.39 -7.72 11.01
N PRO A 239 -31.24 -8.39 11.80
CA PRO A 239 -32.59 -8.77 11.38
C PRO A 239 -33.52 -7.59 11.10
N ASN A 240 -33.19 -6.40 11.61
CA ASN A 240 -34.01 -5.20 11.43
C ASN A 240 -33.64 -4.41 10.16
N GLU A 241 -32.47 -4.68 9.59
CA GLU A 241 -31.89 -3.90 8.48
C GLU A 241 -31.63 -4.76 7.23
N SER A 242 -31.76 -6.09 7.35
CA SER A 242 -31.39 -7.04 6.31
C SER A 242 -32.62 -7.70 5.71
N ASP A 243 -32.65 -7.75 4.38
CA ASP A 243 -33.66 -8.47 3.60
C ASP A 243 -33.40 -9.99 3.56
N LEU A 244 -32.33 -10.46 4.22
CA LEU A 244 -31.97 -11.87 4.23
C LEU A 244 -32.94 -12.73 5.05
N SER A 245 -33.07 -13.99 4.62
CA SER A 245 -33.82 -15.02 5.32
C SER A 245 -33.21 -15.33 6.69
N GLN A 246 -34.05 -15.79 7.62
CA GLN A 246 -33.60 -16.19 8.95
C GLN A 246 -32.49 -17.28 8.93
N PRO A 247 -32.52 -18.28 8.03
CA PRO A 247 -31.39 -19.19 7.83
C PRO A 247 -30.09 -18.50 7.41
N ALA A 248 -30.14 -17.57 6.44
CA ALA A 248 -28.96 -16.82 5.99
C ALA A 248 -28.39 -15.92 7.09
N ILE A 249 -29.25 -15.23 7.85
CA ILE A 249 -28.85 -14.44 9.02
C ILE A 249 -28.16 -15.33 10.07
N LYS A 250 -28.70 -16.52 10.37
CA LYS A 250 -28.09 -17.47 11.31
C LYS A 250 -26.73 -17.95 10.82
N LEU A 251 -26.60 -18.23 9.52
CA LEU A 251 -25.33 -18.63 8.92
C LEU A 251 -24.29 -17.50 9.03
N GLY A 252 -24.65 -16.27 8.66
CA GLY A 252 -23.75 -15.11 8.77
C GLY A 252 -23.33 -14.82 10.23
N ARG A 253 -24.24 -15.03 11.20
CA ARG A 253 -23.89 -14.90 12.62
C ARG A 253 -22.90 -15.97 13.10
N SER A 254 -22.94 -17.16 12.50
CA SER A 254 -22.04 -18.26 12.87
C SER A 254 -20.57 -17.98 12.50
N ILE A 255 -20.31 -17.18 11.46
CA ILE A 255 -18.95 -16.82 11.00
C ILE A 255 -18.38 -15.57 11.70
N LEU A 256 -19.20 -14.76 12.40
CA LEU A 256 -18.75 -13.57 13.14
C LEU A 256 -17.57 -13.83 14.11
N PRO A 257 -17.55 -14.94 14.88
CA PRO A 257 -16.43 -15.23 15.77
C PRO A 257 -15.10 -15.42 15.02
N ILE A 258 -15.13 -16.00 13.81
CA ILE A 258 -13.93 -16.17 12.96
C ILE A 258 -13.33 -14.80 12.66
N PHE A 259 -14.14 -13.85 12.20
CA PHE A 259 -13.69 -12.49 11.86
C PHE A 259 -13.10 -11.76 13.07
N LYS A 260 -13.78 -11.88 14.21
CA LYS A 260 -13.32 -11.26 15.47
C LYS A 260 -11.97 -11.83 15.90
N LEU A 261 -11.78 -13.14 15.79
CA LEU A 261 -10.54 -13.84 16.13
C LEU A 261 -9.43 -13.51 15.14
N SER A 262 -9.70 -13.49 13.83
CA SER A 262 -8.73 -13.09 12.80
C SER A 262 -8.18 -11.68 13.06
N ARG A 263 -9.07 -10.73 13.36
CA ARG A 263 -8.67 -9.37 13.73
C ARG A 263 -7.85 -9.35 15.02
N LEU A 264 -8.29 -10.12 16.03
CA LEU A 264 -7.64 -10.17 17.34
C LEU A 264 -6.20 -10.71 17.23
N PHE A 265 -5.97 -11.69 16.36
CA PHE A 265 -4.65 -12.25 16.07
C PHE A 265 -3.66 -11.18 15.61
N PHE A 266 -3.96 -10.45 14.54
CA PHE A 266 -3.09 -9.40 14.01
C PHE A 266 -2.94 -8.24 15.00
N LYS A 267 -4.03 -7.83 15.66
CA LYS A 267 -3.98 -6.76 16.66
C LYS A 267 -3.05 -7.12 17.82
N LYS A 268 -3.07 -8.38 18.28
CA LYS A 268 -2.20 -8.83 19.38
C LYS A 268 -0.73 -8.71 18.98
N LEU A 269 -0.37 -9.18 17.78
CA LEU A 269 1.01 -9.12 17.26
C LEU A 269 1.48 -7.67 17.04
N TYR A 270 0.66 -6.86 16.36
CA TYR A 270 0.98 -5.45 16.08
C TYR A 270 1.21 -4.64 17.37
N GLN A 271 0.38 -4.86 18.40
CA GLN A 271 0.54 -4.16 19.69
C GLN A 271 1.87 -4.49 20.38
N GLN A 272 2.48 -5.63 20.10
CA GLN A 272 3.79 -5.97 20.68
C GLN A 272 4.94 -5.28 19.98
N ASN A 273 4.84 -5.08 18.66
CA ASN A 273 5.84 -4.32 17.92
C ASN A 273 6.01 -2.90 18.53
N ILE A 274 4.89 -2.22 18.83
CA ILE A 274 4.91 -0.87 19.42
C ILE A 274 5.71 -0.82 20.73
N GLN A 275 5.76 -1.93 21.48
CA GLN A 275 6.44 -1.99 22.77
C GLN A 275 7.94 -2.29 22.66
N LYS A 276 8.44 -2.71 21.49
CA LYS A 276 9.84 -3.15 21.32
C LYS A 276 10.45 -2.54 20.05
N LYS A 277 11.31 -1.54 20.25
CA LYS A 277 11.98 -0.80 19.16
C LYS A 277 13.20 -1.51 18.56
N ASP A 278 13.71 -2.55 19.22
CA ASP A 278 14.97 -3.21 18.84
C ASP A 278 14.71 -4.60 18.23
N VAL A 279 14.03 -4.64 17.09
CA VAL A 279 13.84 -5.89 16.33
C VAL A 279 14.99 -6.02 15.32
N GLY A 280 15.56 -7.22 15.22
CA GLY A 280 16.65 -7.51 14.29
C GLY A 280 16.30 -7.12 12.85
N LEU A 281 17.31 -6.73 12.08
CA LEU A 281 17.13 -6.36 10.67
C LEU A 281 16.66 -7.54 9.82
N PHE A 282 17.22 -8.72 10.10
CA PHE A 282 16.95 -9.95 9.35
C PHE A 282 16.53 -11.07 10.28
N THR A 283 15.65 -11.91 9.77
CA THR A 283 15.22 -13.16 10.38
C THR A 283 15.84 -14.34 9.64
N ASP A 284 15.81 -15.51 10.25
CA ASP A 284 16.21 -16.76 9.59
C ASP A 284 15.13 -17.31 8.62
N MET A 285 14.10 -16.52 8.29
CA MET A 285 13.09 -16.89 7.30
C MET A 285 13.65 -16.83 5.87
N CYS A 286 13.25 -17.79 5.02
CA CYS A 286 13.47 -17.69 3.58
C CYS A 286 12.46 -16.74 2.93
N SER A 287 12.70 -16.39 1.66
CA SER A 287 11.81 -15.53 0.88
C SER A 287 10.36 -16.05 0.85
N ASN A 288 10.17 -17.35 0.67
CA ASN A 288 8.83 -17.95 0.65
C ASN A 288 8.06 -17.74 1.97
N GLN A 289 8.74 -17.83 3.11
CA GLN A 289 8.14 -17.61 4.43
C GLN A 289 7.83 -16.14 4.67
N LEU A 290 8.75 -15.25 4.26
CA LEU A 290 8.56 -13.79 4.36
C LEU A 290 7.38 -13.31 3.53
N VAL A 291 7.29 -13.74 2.26
CA VAL A 291 6.16 -13.36 1.39
C VAL A 291 4.85 -13.91 1.94
N SER A 292 4.82 -15.15 2.45
CA SER A 292 3.62 -15.73 3.08
C SER A 292 3.13 -14.89 4.27
N LEU A 293 4.03 -14.45 5.16
CA LEU A 293 3.64 -13.55 6.26
C LEU A 293 3.23 -12.16 5.77
N HIS A 294 3.88 -11.62 4.75
CA HIS A 294 3.56 -10.33 4.16
C HIS A 294 2.12 -10.30 3.65
N VAL A 295 1.72 -11.27 2.83
CA VAL A 295 0.39 -11.29 2.17
C VAL A 295 -0.73 -11.79 3.07
N SER A 296 -0.38 -12.41 4.22
CA SER A 296 -1.31 -13.07 5.13
C SER A 296 -2.56 -12.28 5.48
N ILE A 297 -2.44 -10.97 5.77
CA ILE A 297 -3.59 -10.15 6.15
C ILE A 297 -4.50 -9.83 4.97
N ASP A 298 -3.95 -9.71 3.77
CA ASP A 298 -4.74 -9.50 2.55
C ASP A 298 -5.45 -10.80 2.15
N ASP A 299 -4.80 -11.96 2.24
CA ASP A 299 -5.43 -13.27 2.01
C ASP A 299 -6.58 -13.55 2.98
N ILE A 300 -6.39 -13.22 4.26
CA ILE A 300 -7.43 -13.35 5.28
C ILE A 300 -8.57 -12.36 5.03
N GLN A 301 -8.26 -11.14 4.58
CA GLN A 301 -9.27 -10.16 4.22
C GLN A 301 -10.07 -10.59 2.98
N GLU A 302 -9.43 -11.16 1.98
CA GLU A 302 -10.09 -11.70 0.79
C GLU A 302 -11.06 -12.81 1.19
N SER A 303 -10.60 -13.78 1.99
CA SER A 303 -11.43 -14.89 2.47
C SER A 303 -12.65 -14.39 3.26
N ILE A 304 -12.44 -13.35 4.08
CA ILE A 304 -13.51 -12.63 4.80
C ILE A 304 -14.52 -12.00 3.83
N SER A 305 -14.05 -11.29 2.82
CA SER A 305 -14.92 -10.65 1.81
C SER A 305 -15.73 -11.68 1.02
N ASN A 306 -15.10 -12.80 0.62
CA ASN A 306 -15.76 -13.88 -0.12
C ASN A 306 -16.88 -14.53 0.70
N MET A 307 -16.66 -14.75 2.01
CA MET A 307 -17.72 -15.21 2.90
C MET A 307 -18.86 -14.20 3.02
N CYS A 308 -18.56 -12.90 3.15
CA CYS A 308 -19.60 -11.86 3.20
C CYS A 308 -20.45 -11.84 1.93
N MET A 309 -19.83 -11.89 0.75
CA MET A 309 -20.55 -11.94 -0.53
C MET A 309 -21.45 -13.19 -0.59
N SER A 310 -20.92 -14.35 -0.19
CA SER A 310 -21.69 -15.60 -0.16
C SER A 310 -22.92 -15.53 0.75
N ILE A 311 -22.85 -14.80 1.86
CA ILE A 311 -23.99 -14.56 2.76
C ILE A 311 -25.01 -13.61 2.14
N THR A 312 -24.56 -12.52 1.51
CA THR A 312 -25.45 -11.57 0.84
C THR A 312 -26.23 -12.23 -0.30
N ASP A 313 -25.59 -13.17 -1.01
CA ASP A 313 -26.20 -13.88 -2.13
C ASP A 313 -26.97 -15.14 -1.70
N ALA A 314 -27.09 -15.41 -0.40
CA ALA A 314 -27.60 -16.68 0.14
C ALA A 314 -29.06 -16.98 -0.25
N ASP A 315 -29.87 -15.95 -0.49
CA ASP A 315 -31.29 -16.08 -0.87
C ASP A 315 -31.53 -15.86 -2.37
N GLN A 316 -30.46 -15.67 -3.16
CA GLN A 316 -30.59 -15.52 -4.61
C GLN A 316 -31.04 -16.85 -5.25
N PRO A 317 -31.78 -16.80 -6.36
CA PRO A 317 -32.43 -17.97 -6.96
C PRO A 317 -31.47 -18.98 -7.62
N ILE A 318 -30.14 -18.80 -7.49
CA ILE A 318 -29.13 -19.79 -7.88
C ILE A 318 -28.83 -20.66 -6.65
N PRO A 319 -29.46 -21.84 -6.50
CA PRO A 319 -29.41 -22.59 -5.27
C PRO A 319 -28.07 -23.31 -5.12
N GLY A 320 -27.51 -23.33 -3.91
CA GLY A 320 -26.59 -24.38 -3.48
C GLY A 320 -25.10 -24.05 -3.39
N ASN A 321 -24.62 -22.86 -3.77
CA ASN A 321 -23.18 -22.56 -3.70
C ASN A 321 -22.74 -21.86 -2.39
N THR A 322 -23.65 -21.27 -1.61
CA THR A 322 -23.29 -20.51 -0.40
C THR A 322 -22.60 -21.37 0.67
N GLY A 323 -23.18 -22.53 1.01
CA GLY A 323 -22.61 -23.44 2.01
C GLY A 323 -21.22 -23.95 1.62
N PRO A 324 -21.06 -24.54 0.41
CA PRO A 324 -19.77 -24.97 -0.12
C PRO A 324 -18.72 -23.85 -0.21
N ALA A 325 -19.10 -22.66 -0.70
CA ALA A 325 -18.17 -21.52 -0.81
C ALA A 325 -17.67 -21.07 0.57
N ILE A 326 -18.56 -20.90 1.55
CA ILE A 326 -18.16 -20.54 2.92
C ILE A 326 -17.30 -21.64 3.55
N PHE A 327 -17.64 -22.92 3.32
CA PHE A 327 -16.84 -24.04 3.81
C PHE A 327 -15.41 -24.02 3.26
N GLN A 328 -15.25 -23.74 1.96
CA GLN A 328 -13.93 -23.60 1.33
C GLN A 328 -13.13 -22.46 1.95
N GLU A 329 -13.74 -21.28 2.12
CA GLU A 329 -13.06 -20.12 2.74
C GLU A 329 -12.68 -20.37 4.21
N ILE A 330 -13.51 -21.09 4.97
CA ILE A 330 -13.17 -21.48 6.35
C ILE A 330 -11.93 -22.38 6.36
N ASN A 331 -11.84 -23.38 5.48
CA ASN A 331 -10.67 -24.25 5.42
C ASN A 331 -9.41 -23.49 4.97
N LYS A 332 -9.53 -22.60 3.98
CA LYS A 332 -8.44 -21.70 3.58
C LYS A 332 -7.92 -20.91 4.79
N LEU A 333 -8.81 -20.34 5.61
CA LEU A 333 -8.42 -19.63 6.83
C LEU A 333 -7.73 -20.54 7.85
N ILE A 334 -8.20 -21.78 8.06
CA ILE A 334 -7.56 -22.75 8.95
C ILE A 334 -6.11 -23.00 8.51
N ASP A 335 -5.90 -23.32 7.23
CA ASP A 335 -4.58 -23.63 6.68
C ASP A 335 -3.63 -22.44 6.76
N LEU A 336 -4.15 -21.23 6.45
CA LEU A 336 -3.41 -19.98 6.60
C LEU A 336 -2.97 -19.80 8.06
N PHE A 337 -3.89 -19.80 9.03
CA PHE A 337 -3.51 -19.55 10.43
C PHE A 337 -2.58 -20.61 11.01
N GLN A 338 -2.73 -21.89 10.63
CA GLN A 338 -1.80 -22.94 11.05
C GLN A 338 -0.37 -22.69 10.54
N SER A 339 -0.24 -22.30 9.27
CA SER A 339 1.04 -21.94 8.67
C SER A 339 1.66 -20.73 9.37
N HIS A 340 0.88 -19.67 9.58
CA HIS A 340 1.35 -18.44 10.23
C HIS A 340 1.74 -18.63 11.69
N LEU A 341 0.98 -19.42 12.46
CA LEU A 341 1.34 -19.75 13.84
C LEU A 341 2.73 -20.39 13.91
N SER A 342 3.03 -21.30 12.99
CA SER A 342 4.34 -21.94 12.89
C SER A 342 5.45 -20.90 12.67
N PHE A 343 5.25 -19.94 11.76
CA PHE A 343 6.21 -18.87 11.54
C PHE A 343 6.34 -17.91 12.73
N ILE A 344 5.24 -17.65 13.44
CA ILE A 344 5.26 -16.81 14.63
C ILE A 344 6.08 -17.45 15.74
N TYR A 345 5.87 -18.75 16.00
CA TYR A 345 6.61 -19.46 17.04
C TYR A 345 8.10 -19.58 16.71
N LEU A 346 8.44 -19.86 15.44
CA LEU A 346 9.82 -20.10 15.02
C LEU A 346 10.63 -18.83 14.80
N TYR A 347 10.01 -17.77 14.29
CA TYR A 347 10.73 -16.58 13.83
C TYR A 347 10.27 -15.30 14.51
N VAL A 348 8.98 -15.07 14.69
CA VAL A 348 8.51 -13.79 15.24
C VAL A 348 8.78 -13.69 16.74
N LEU A 349 8.34 -14.67 17.54
CA LEU A 349 8.51 -14.61 19.00
C LEU A 349 9.98 -14.58 19.43
N PRO A 350 10.90 -15.39 18.86
CA PRO A 350 12.32 -15.31 19.22
C PRO A 350 12.95 -13.95 18.88
N ASN A 351 12.54 -13.31 17.77
CA ASN A 351 13.04 -11.99 17.40
C ASN A 351 12.42 -10.85 18.23
N VAL A 352 11.18 -11.01 18.71
CA VAL A 352 10.53 -10.04 19.61
C VAL A 352 11.02 -10.20 21.05
N PHE A 353 11.36 -11.42 21.48
CA PHE A 353 11.81 -11.74 22.84
C PHE A 353 13.18 -12.43 22.82
N PRO A 354 14.26 -11.73 22.42
CA PRO A 354 15.57 -12.34 22.23
C PRO A 354 16.29 -12.66 23.56
N ASN A 355 15.90 -12.00 24.66
CA ASN A 355 16.60 -12.10 25.93
C ASN A 355 16.01 -13.22 26.82
N PRO A 356 16.83 -13.97 27.56
CA PRO A 356 16.35 -14.99 28.50
C PRO A 356 15.41 -14.45 29.59
N ILE A 357 15.54 -13.17 29.96
CA ILE A 357 14.66 -12.50 30.94
C ILE A 357 13.23 -12.34 30.38
N ASP A 358 13.08 -12.34 29.06
CA ASP A 358 11.79 -12.24 28.38
C ASP A 358 11.07 -13.59 28.25
N PHE A 359 11.62 -14.68 28.78
CA PHE A 359 11.04 -16.02 28.67
C PHE A 359 9.61 -16.10 29.26
N SER A 360 9.34 -15.33 30.31
CA SER A 360 7.99 -15.17 30.88
C SER A 360 7.01 -14.54 29.89
N HIS A 361 7.44 -13.57 29.10
CA HIS A 361 6.64 -12.96 28.04
C HIS A 361 6.42 -13.95 26.90
N GLN A 362 7.46 -14.68 26.48
CA GLN A 362 7.33 -15.70 25.44
C GLN A 362 6.32 -16.80 25.83
N ILE A 363 6.38 -17.31 27.06
CA ILE A 363 5.39 -18.28 27.59
C ILE A 363 3.99 -17.68 27.60
N TYR A 364 3.84 -16.43 28.07
CA TYR A 364 2.54 -15.75 28.05
C TYR A 364 1.97 -15.66 26.63
N PHE A 365 2.81 -15.34 25.63
CA PHE A 365 2.40 -15.32 24.23
C PHE A 365 2.02 -16.70 23.71
N GLN A 366 2.80 -17.71 24.03
CA GLN A 366 2.50 -19.09 23.65
C GLN A 366 1.15 -19.55 24.20
N ASN A 367 0.89 -19.28 25.48
CA ASN A 367 -0.39 -19.58 26.12
C ASN A 367 -1.54 -18.81 25.48
N TRP A 368 -1.32 -17.53 25.15
CA TRP A 368 -2.32 -16.71 24.47
C TRP A 368 -2.67 -17.29 23.09
N PHE A 369 -1.67 -17.65 22.28
CA PHE A 369 -1.88 -18.26 20.97
C PHE A 369 -2.56 -19.64 21.08
N LEU A 370 -2.26 -20.43 22.12
CA LEU A 370 -2.95 -21.69 22.38
C LEU A 370 -4.45 -21.49 22.67
N MET A 371 -4.78 -20.52 23.52
CA MET A 371 -6.18 -20.16 23.82
C MET A 371 -6.90 -19.62 22.57
N TRP A 372 -6.21 -18.77 21.80
CA TRP A 372 -6.72 -18.25 20.54
C TRP A 372 -6.99 -19.38 19.54
N THR A 373 -6.05 -20.32 19.39
CA THR A 373 -6.15 -21.47 18.48
C THR A 373 -7.33 -22.36 18.86
N THR A 374 -7.53 -22.62 20.15
CA THR A 374 -8.69 -23.38 20.64
C THR A 374 -10.00 -22.66 20.30
N SER A 375 -10.06 -21.35 20.55
CA SER A 375 -11.23 -20.53 20.24
C SER A 375 -11.52 -20.48 18.74
N PHE A 376 -10.48 -20.41 17.92
CA PHE A 376 -10.58 -20.37 16.46
C PHE A 376 -11.08 -21.70 15.88
N HIS A 377 -10.56 -22.83 16.35
CA HIS A 377 -11.07 -24.14 15.95
C HIS A 377 -12.53 -24.36 16.38
N LEU A 378 -12.92 -23.90 17.57
CA LEU A 378 -14.32 -23.96 17.99
C LEU A 378 -15.23 -23.09 17.11
N ALA A 379 -14.81 -21.86 16.79
CA ALA A 379 -15.53 -20.96 15.91
C ALA A 379 -15.71 -21.53 14.50
N THR A 380 -14.64 -22.06 13.92
CA THR A 380 -14.67 -22.67 12.59
C THR A 380 -15.49 -23.95 12.57
N HIS A 381 -15.40 -24.80 13.59
CA HIS A 381 -16.26 -25.98 13.72
C HIS A 381 -17.74 -25.61 13.74
N ASN A 382 -18.14 -24.64 14.58
CA ASN A 382 -19.53 -24.20 14.68
C ASN A 382 -20.05 -23.61 13.37
N ALA A 383 -19.22 -22.81 12.69
CA ALA A 383 -19.55 -22.25 11.38
C ALA A 383 -19.71 -23.36 10.32
N ILE A 384 -18.82 -24.35 10.29
CA ILE A 384 -18.93 -25.51 9.40
C ILE A 384 -20.25 -26.27 9.65
N GLN A 385 -20.64 -26.51 10.91
CA GLN A 385 -21.93 -27.14 11.19
C GLN A 385 -23.12 -26.30 10.70
N ALA A 386 -23.02 -24.97 10.83
CA ALA A 386 -24.03 -24.06 10.30
C ALA A 386 -24.10 -24.09 8.76
N THR A 387 -22.96 -24.17 8.06
CA THR A 387 -22.94 -24.30 6.58
C THR A 387 -23.66 -25.56 6.11
N ARG A 388 -23.41 -26.70 6.76
CA ARG A 388 -24.09 -27.97 6.46
C ARG A 388 -25.60 -27.88 6.70
N SER A 389 -25.97 -27.36 7.87
CA SER A 389 -27.37 -27.17 8.25
C SER A 389 -28.14 -26.20 7.33
N PHE A 390 -27.43 -25.28 6.66
CA PHE A 390 -27.99 -24.36 5.69
C PHE A 390 -28.16 -25.04 4.32
N SER A 391 -27.15 -25.78 3.86
CA SER A 391 -27.20 -26.56 2.62
C SER A 391 -28.29 -27.65 2.63
N ASP A 392 -28.53 -28.30 3.77
CA ASP A 392 -29.56 -29.35 3.87
C ASP A 392 -31.01 -28.81 3.81
N ARG A 393 -31.20 -27.48 3.79
CA ARG A 393 -32.52 -26.82 3.79
C ARG A 393 -32.94 -26.28 2.43
N ILE A 394 -31.99 -26.16 1.50
CA ILE A 394 -32.19 -25.74 0.11
C ILE A 394 -32.35 -27.01 -0.72
#